data_AF-A0A3M1M2B7-F1
#
_entry.id   AF-A0A3M1M2B7-F1
#
_cell.length_a   1.000
_cell.length_b   1.000
_cell.length_c   1.000
_cell.angle_alpha   90.00
_cell.angle_beta   90.00
_cell.angle_gamma   90.00
#
_symmetry.space_group_name_H-M   'P 1'
#
loop_
_entity.id
_entity.type
_entity.pdbx_description
1 polymer ?
#
loop_
_entity_poly.entity_id
_entity_poly.type
_entity_poly.pdbx_seq_one_letter_code
_entity_poly.pdbx_strand_id
1 'polypeptide(L)'
;MMRGVSFIEEWIEEGIRKGREEGRREGLQQGLQQGLQQGLQQGLQQGLLQARREDIIDLLMTRFDPTYRYLKALEARLKRIEDPEMLRELVSLAAQVESLEAFQEHLDALSDQVG
;
A
#
# COMPACT_ATOMS: atom_id res chain seq x y z
N MET A 1 35.49 35.91 -43.36
CA MET A 1 35.90 34.71 -42.58
C MET A 1 34.92 34.38 -41.44
N MET A 2 33.62 34.77 -41.51
CA MET A 2 32.66 34.62 -40.38
C MET A 2 31.64 33.46 -40.53
N ARG A 3 31.51 32.81 -41.70
CA ARG A 3 30.46 31.79 -41.92
C ARG A 3 30.74 30.41 -41.30
N GLY A 4 32.00 30.07 -41.02
CA GLY A 4 32.36 28.77 -40.45
C GLY A 4 32.15 28.67 -38.94
N VAL A 5 32.27 29.80 -38.23
CA VAL A 5 32.15 29.85 -36.76
C VAL A 5 30.69 29.76 -36.32
N SER A 6 29.77 30.45 -37.02
CA SER A 6 28.32 30.40 -36.73
C SER A 6 27.71 29.00 -36.95
N PHE A 7 28.22 28.22 -37.92
CA PHE A 7 27.74 26.84 -38.12
C PHE A 7 28.14 25.91 -36.98
N ILE A 8 29.32 26.09 -36.39
CA ILE A 8 29.78 25.31 -35.23
C ILE A 8 28.97 25.68 -33.98
N GLU A 9 28.70 26.97 -33.78
CA GLU A 9 27.86 27.47 -32.68
C GLU A 9 26.43 26.89 -32.76
N GLU A 10 25.80 26.94 -33.93
CA GLU A 10 24.46 26.35 -34.16
C GLU A 10 24.44 24.84 -33.90
N TRP A 11 25.47 24.11 -34.33
CA TRP A 11 25.58 22.67 -34.08
C TRP A 11 25.73 22.34 -32.59
N ILE A 12 26.51 23.13 -31.85
CA ILE A 12 26.68 22.96 -30.40
C ILE A 12 25.36 23.25 -29.68
N GLU A 13 24.66 24.33 -30.05
CA GLU A 13 23.37 24.69 -29.47
C GLU A 13 22.30 23.62 -29.75
N GLU A 14 22.25 23.10 -30.98
CA GLU A 14 21.37 21.99 -31.35
C GLU A 14 21.66 20.73 -30.53
N GLY A 15 22.94 20.38 -30.37
CA GLY A 15 23.37 19.24 -29.57
C GLY A 15 22.99 19.38 -28.10
N ILE A 16 23.22 20.55 -27.50
CA ILE A 16 22.82 20.85 -26.12
C ILE A 16 21.31 20.79 -25.96
N ARG A 17 20.55 21.35 -26.91
CA ARG A 17 19.08 21.32 -26.86
C ARG A 17 18.55 19.89 -26.95
N LYS A 18 19.05 19.11 -27.90
CA LYS A 18 18.68 17.69 -28.06
C LYS A 18 19.01 16.89 -26.81
N GLY A 19 20.23 17.01 -26.29
CA GLY A 19 20.62 16.30 -25.07
C GLY A 19 19.77 16.68 -23.85
N ARG A 20 19.39 17.96 -23.71
CA ARG A 20 18.47 18.41 -22.66
C ARG A 20 17.06 17.85 -22.84
N GLU A 21 16.55 17.83 -24.07
CA GLU A 21 15.21 17.33 -24.36
C GLU A 21 15.13 15.82 -24.17
N GLU A 22 16.12 15.08 -24.66
CA GLU A 22 16.26 13.64 -24.46
C GLU A 22 16.38 13.30 -22.97
N GLY A 23 17.31 13.95 -22.25
CA GLY A 23 17.47 13.74 -20.82
C GLY A 23 16.21 14.07 -20.01
N ARG A 24 15.48 15.14 -20.38
CA ARG A 24 14.18 15.46 -19.76
C ARG A 24 13.13 14.38 -20.04
N ARG A 25 13.06 13.88 -21.28
CA ARG A 25 12.11 12.84 -21.68
C ARG A 25 12.39 11.52 -20.96
N GLU A 26 13.65 11.11 -20.92
CA GLU A 26 14.10 9.89 -20.24
C GLU A 26 13.88 10.00 -18.73
N GLY A 27 14.27 11.12 -18.11
CA GLY A 27 14.06 11.35 -16.69
C GLY A 27 12.57 11.33 -16.31
N LEU A 28 11.70 11.95 -17.13
CA LEU A 28 10.26 11.91 -16.89
C LEU A 28 9.69 10.50 -17.05
N GLN A 29 10.12 9.76 -18.08
CA GLN A 29 9.65 8.40 -18.33
C GLN A 29 10.05 7.46 -17.19
N GLN A 30 11.31 7.51 -16.76
CA GLN A 30 11.83 6.70 -15.65
C GLN A 30 11.14 7.07 -14.34
N GLY A 31 11.03 8.37 -14.03
CA GLY A 31 10.37 8.85 -12.82
C GLY A 31 8.90 8.44 -12.76
N LEU A 32 8.17 8.54 -13.87
CA LEU A 32 6.76 8.12 -13.94
C LEU A 32 6.63 6.61 -13.77
N GLN A 33 7.48 5.82 -14.44
CA GLN A 33 7.43 4.36 -14.36
C GLN A 33 7.71 3.87 -12.94
N GLN A 34 8.75 4.40 -12.29
CA GLN A 34 9.11 4.05 -10.92
C GLN A 34 8.03 4.49 -9.94
N GLY A 35 7.55 5.74 -10.05
CA GLY A 35 6.51 6.27 -9.18
C GLY A 35 5.19 5.50 -9.29
N LEU A 36 4.78 5.14 -10.51
CA LEU A 36 3.57 4.35 -10.74
C LEU A 36 3.71 2.93 -10.18
N GLN A 37 4.85 2.27 -10.39
CA GLN A 37 5.08 0.92 -9.89
C GLN A 37 5.06 0.88 -8.35
N GLN A 38 5.76 1.82 -7.69
CA GLN A 38 5.79 1.92 -6.23
C GLN A 38 4.41 2.26 -5.68
N GLY A 39 3.72 3.25 -6.26
CA GLY A 39 2.39 3.67 -5.82
C GLY A 39 1.35 2.56 -5.98
N LEU A 40 1.38 1.82 -7.09
CA LEU A 40 0.48 0.69 -7.31
C LEU A 40 0.74 -0.44 -6.31
N GLN A 41 2.00 -0.80 -6.07
CA GLN A 41 2.35 -1.85 -5.12
C GLN A 41 1.91 -1.50 -3.69
N GLN A 42 2.17 -0.26 -3.25
CA GLN A 42 1.74 0.23 -1.93
C GLN A 42 0.22 0.25 -1.83
N GLY A 43 -0.48 0.76 -2.85
CA GLY A 43 -1.93 0.83 -2.87
C GLY A 43 -2.59 -0.56 -2.83
N LEU A 44 -2.07 -1.53 -3.57
CA LEU A 44 -2.56 -2.91 -3.55
C LEU A 44 -2.35 -3.56 -2.19
N GLN A 45 -1.18 -3.37 -1.56
CA GLN A 45 -0.90 -3.90 -0.24
C GLN A 45 -1.83 -3.30 0.82
N GLN A 46 -1.98 -1.96 0.84
CA GLN A 46 -2.87 -1.28 1.77
C GLN A 46 -4.33 -1.71 1.57
N GLY A 47 -4.78 -1.81 0.32
CA GLY A 47 -6.13 -2.27 -0.01
C GLY A 47 -6.40 -3.70 0.45
N LEU A 48 -5.43 -4.62 0.29
CA LEU A 48 -5.56 -5.99 0.76
C LEU A 48 -5.63 -6.07 2.30
N LEU A 49 -4.82 -5.30 3.02
CA LEU A 49 -4.90 -5.22 4.48
C LEU A 49 -6.26 -4.66 4.92
N GLN A 50 -6.73 -3.59 4.30
CA GLN A 50 -8.02 -2.99 4.63
C GLN A 50 -9.18 -3.96 4.38
N ALA A 51 -9.22 -4.61 3.22
CA ALA A 51 -10.26 -5.58 2.87
C ALA A 51 -10.35 -6.71 3.89
N ARG A 52 -9.21 -7.29 4.31
CA ARG A 52 -9.21 -8.35 5.34
C ARG A 52 -9.74 -7.87 6.69
N ARG A 53 -9.46 -6.63 7.07
CA ARG A 53 -9.97 -6.06 8.32
C ARG A 53 -11.48 -5.87 8.26
N GLU A 54 -12.00 -5.43 7.12
CA GLU A 54 -13.44 -5.31 6.86
C GLU A 54 -14.10 -6.70 6.88
N ASP A 55 -13.52 -7.70 6.22
CA ASP A 55 -14.02 -9.09 6.23
C ASP A 55 -14.17 -9.65 7.66
N ILE A 56 -13.17 -9.40 8.54
CA ILE A 56 -13.23 -9.83 9.96
C ILE A 56 -14.41 -9.16 10.66
N ILE A 57 -14.57 -7.85 10.48
CA ILE A 57 -15.65 -7.08 11.10
C ILE A 57 -17.00 -7.58 10.62
N ASP A 58 -17.18 -7.73 9.30
CA ASP A 58 -18.44 -8.16 8.70
C ASP A 58 -18.83 -9.58 9.13
N LEU A 59 -17.86 -10.50 9.23
CA LEU A 59 -18.09 -11.85 9.74
C LEU A 59 -18.56 -11.82 11.20
N LEU A 60 -17.86 -11.09 12.07
CA LEU A 60 -18.24 -11.01 13.48
C LEU A 60 -19.57 -10.28 13.67
N MET A 61 -19.84 -9.25 12.87
CA MET A 61 -21.14 -8.56 12.84
C MET A 61 -22.27 -9.51 12.49
N THR A 62 -22.10 -10.29 11.42
CA THR A 62 -23.12 -11.23 10.94
C THR A 62 -23.37 -12.36 11.94
N ARG A 63 -22.33 -12.86 12.61
CA ARG A 63 -22.44 -14.03 13.48
C ARG A 63 -22.91 -13.71 14.89
N PHE A 64 -22.51 -12.55 15.43
CA PHE A 64 -22.61 -12.29 16.87
C PHE A 64 -23.28 -10.96 17.23
N ASP A 65 -23.61 -10.10 16.27
CA ASP A 65 -24.19 -8.76 16.50
C ASP A 65 -23.50 -7.98 17.64
N PRO A 66 -22.16 -7.76 17.54
CA PRO A 66 -21.37 -7.15 18.58
C PRO A 66 -21.77 -5.69 18.81
N THR A 67 -21.62 -5.23 20.05
CA THR A 67 -21.84 -3.82 20.37
C THR A 67 -20.90 -2.89 19.61
N TYR A 68 -21.35 -1.67 19.32
CA TYR A 68 -20.51 -0.62 18.71
C TYR A 68 -19.19 -0.38 19.47
N ARG A 69 -19.21 -0.49 20.81
CA ARG A 69 -18.00 -0.34 21.63
C ARG A 69 -16.97 -1.43 21.32
N TYR A 70 -17.42 -2.67 21.17
CA TYR A 70 -16.56 -3.80 20.81
C TYR A 70 -15.95 -3.57 19.42
N LEU A 71 -16.78 -3.25 18.42
CA LEU A 71 -16.31 -3.01 17.04
C LEU A 71 -15.26 -1.90 16.97
N LYS A 72 -15.48 -0.78 17.66
CA LYS A 72 -14.52 0.33 17.69
C LYS A 72 -13.17 -0.08 18.30
N ALA A 73 -13.19 -0.89 19.36
CA ALA A 73 -11.96 -1.40 19.98
C ALA A 73 -11.24 -2.39 19.07
N LEU A 74 -11.99 -3.26 18.40
CA LEU A 74 -11.47 -4.22 17.43
C LEU A 74 -10.83 -3.53 16.23
N GLU A 75 -11.50 -2.55 15.62
CA GLU A 75 -10.95 -1.74 14.52
C GLU A 75 -9.61 -1.10 14.89
N ALA A 76 -9.52 -0.48 16.08
CA ALA A 76 -8.31 0.17 16.54
C ALA A 76 -7.13 -0.80 16.73
N ARG A 77 -7.45 -2.08 16.91
CA ARG A 77 -6.47 -3.14 17.10
C ARG A 77 -6.06 -3.78 15.79
N LEU A 78 -7.02 -4.16 14.96
CA LEU A 78 -6.77 -4.67 13.60
C LEU A 78 -5.95 -3.69 12.76
N LYS A 79 -6.13 -2.37 12.94
CA LYS A 79 -5.33 -1.33 12.28
C LYS A 79 -3.82 -1.41 12.56
N ARG A 80 -3.40 -2.01 13.68
CA ARG A 80 -1.99 -2.16 14.05
C ARG A 80 -1.35 -3.41 13.43
N ILE A 81 -2.15 -4.31 12.89
CA ILE A 81 -1.67 -5.54 12.26
C ILE A 81 -1.33 -5.23 10.80
N GLU A 82 -0.05 -5.18 10.47
CA GLU A 82 0.45 -4.93 9.12
C GLU A 82 0.78 -6.21 8.34
N ASP A 83 0.76 -7.36 9.01
CA ASP A 83 1.00 -8.67 8.40
C ASP A 83 -0.26 -9.19 7.68
N PRO A 84 -0.24 -9.33 6.34
CA PRO A 84 -1.38 -9.81 5.57
C PRO A 84 -1.74 -11.28 5.84
N GLU A 85 -0.79 -12.14 6.23
CA GLU A 85 -1.09 -13.53 6.54
C GLU A 85 -1.72 -13.64 7.93
N MET A 86 -1.26 -12.85 8.90
CA MET A 86 -1.92 -12.77 10.21
C MET A 86 -3.38 -12.31 10.08
N LEU A 87 -3.66 -11.31 9.25
CA LEU A 87 -5.04 -10.90 8.98
C LEU A 87 -5.85 -12.00 8.27
N ARG A 88 -5.23 -12.78 7.38
CA ARG A 88 -5.89 -13.91 6.72
C ARG A 88 -6.27 -15.01 7.71
N GLU A 89 -5.39 -15.30 8.66
CA GLU A 89 -5.69 -16.24 9.76
C GLU A 89 -6.84 -15.73 10.62
N LEU A 90 -6.85 -14.44 10.95
CA LEU A 90 -7.94 -13.83 11.71
C LEU A 90 -9.29 -13.87 10.97
N VAL A 91 -9.32 -13.73 9.65
CA VAL A 91 -10.55 -13.95 8.85
C VAL A 91 -11.06 -15.38 9.04
N SER A 92 -10.16 -16.37 8.91
CA SER A 92 -10.52 -17.78 9.08
C SER A 92 -10.99 -18.09 10.51
N LEU A 93 -10.33 -17.51 11.51
CA LEU A 93 -10.68 -17.61 12.91
C LEU A 93 -12.06 -17.01 13.19
N ALA A 94 -12.32 -15.80 12.68
CA ALA A 94 -13.61 -15.11 12.83
C ALA A 94 -14.80 -15.92 12.32
N ALA A 95 -14.58 -16.80 11.33
CA ALA A 95 -15.58 -17.72 10.81
C ALA A 95 -15.77 -18.99 11.66
N GLN A 96 -14.79 -19.37 12.48
CA GLN A 96 -14.76 -20.66 13.19
C GLN A 96 -15.04 -20.56 14.69
N VAL A 97 -14.65 -19.46 15.33
CA VAL A 97 -14.86 -19.27 16.78
C VAL A 97 -16.34 -19.38 17.16
N GLU A 98 -16.62 -19.83 18.39
CA GLU A 98 -17.98 -19.99 18.89
C GLU A 98 -18.54 -18.72 19.56
N SER A 99 -17.68 -17.75 19.89
CA SER A 99 -18.09 -16.48 20.50
C SER A 99 -17.10 -15.34 20.23
N LEU A 100 -17.53 -14.12 20.56
CA LEU A 100 -16.69 -12.92 20.50
C LEU A 100 -15.54 -12.97 21.51
N GLU A 101 -15.77 -13.57 22.68
CA GLU A 101 -14.75 -13.78 23.72
C GLU A 101 -13.66 -14.74 23.22
N ALA A 102 -14.04 -15.85 22.59
CA ALA A 102 -13.07 -16.78 22.02
C ALA A 102 -12.22 -16.12 20.93
N PHE A 103 -12.81 -15.27 20.09
CA PHE A 103 -12.05 -14.48 19.11
C PHE A 103 -11.09 -13.49 19.78
N GLN A 104 -11.56 -12.79 20.81
CA GLN A 104 -10.78 -11.81 21.56
C GLN A 104 -9.55 -12.46 22.21
N GLU A 105 -9.71 -13.62 22.86
CA GLU A 105 -8.61 -14.35 23.51
C GLU A 105 -7.51 -14.77 22.52
N HIS A 106 -7.88 -15.24 21.33
CA HIS A 106 -6.92 -15.59 20.28
C HIS A 106 -6.21 -14.34 19.73
N LEU A 107 -6.95 -13.24 19.54
CA LEU A 107 -6.38 -11.96 19.13
C LEU A 107 -5.41 -11.39 20.20
N ASP A 108 -5.71 -11.59 21.48
CA ASP A 108 -4.86 -11.29 22.66
C ASP A 108 -3.56 -12.07 22.60
N ALA A 109 -3.64 -13.39 22.47
CA ALA A 109 -2.46 -14.25 22.39
C ALA A 109 -1.52 -13.88 21.21
N LEU A 110 -2.08 -13.48 20.06
CA LEU A 110 -1.28 -13.02 18.91
C LEU A 110 -0.63 -11.66 19.14
N SER A 111 -1.28 -10.77 19.89
CA SER A 111 -0.76 -9.42 20.16
C SER A 111 0.41 -9.46 21.16
N ASP A 112 0.40 -10.42 22.08
CA ASP A 112 1.47 -10.62 23.07
C ASP A 112 2.76 -11.22 22.49
N GLN A 113 2.70 -11.80 21.28
CA GLN A 113 3.88 -12.33 20.58
C GLN A 113 4.64 -11.28 19.75
N VAL A 114 4.03 -10.11 19.55
CA VAL A 114 4.56 -9.02 18.70
C VAL A 114 5.00 -7.81 19.55
N GLY A 115 4.88 -7.89 20.88
CA GLY A 115 5.38 -6.89 21.85
C GLY A 115 6.72 -7.29 22.46
#